data_AF-A0A8J3Q0A2-F1
#
_entry.id   AF-A0A8J3Q0A2-F1
#
_cell.length_a   1.000
_cell.length_b   1.000
_cell.length_c   1.000
_cell.angle_alpha   90.00
_cell.angle_beta   90.00
_cell.angle_gamma   90.00
#
_symmetry.space_group_name_H-M   'P 1'
#
loop_
_entity.id
_entity.type
_entity.pdbx_description
1 polymer ?
#
loop_
_entity_poly.entity_id
_entity_poly.type
_entity_poly.pdbx_seq_one_letter_code
_entity_poly.pdbx_strand_id
1 'polypeptide(L)'
;MSEGYPTAAQKEALRLICRHGQLDTEHLGERLVAARRSSTNPGFTAAMHRMAGSLAWRLRAQGFIAEAEHGSGSTTTQDGRKLIACTGERG
;
A
#
# COMPACT_ATOMS: atom_id res chain seq x y z
N MET A 1 -20.31 5.48 -11.80
CA MET A 1 -19.54 4.55 -10.93
C MET A 1 -18.85 5.42 -9.90
N SER A 2 -19.13 5.27 -8.61
CA SER A 2 -18.53 6.16 -7.61
C SER A 2 -17.02 6.00 -7.61
N GLU A 3 -16.30 7.01 -8.06
CA GLU A 3 -14.90 7.22 -7.72
C GLU A 3 -14.83 7.52 -6.21
N GLY A 4 -15.03 6.46 -5.43
CA GLY A 4 -15.11 6.54 -3.99
C GLY A 4 -13.75 6.97 -3.46
N TYR A 5 -13.77 8.05 -2.68
CA TYR A 5 -12.62 8.51 -1.93
C TYR A 5 -11.92 7.35 -1.22
N PRO A 6 -10.58 7.26 -1.27
CA PRO A 6 -9.86 6.09 -0.81
C PRO A 6 -10.09 5.83 0.69
N THR A 7 -10.38 4.57 0.99
CA THR A 7 -10.64 4.08 2.34
C THR A 7 -9.42 4.25 3.26
N ALA A 8 -9.63 4.18 4.57
CA ALA A 8 -8.54 4.24 5.55
C ALA A 8 -7.44 3.20 5.27
N ALA A 9 -7.83 1.97 4.91
CA ALA A 9 -6.90 0.89 4.56
C ALA A 9 -6.11 1.19 3.27
N GLN A 10 -6.75 1.78 2.26
CA GLN A 10 -6.05 2.23 1.04
C GLN A 10 -5.03 3.33 1.36
N LYS A 11 -5.39 4.32 2.18
CA LYS A 11 -4.47 5.38 2.61
C LYS A 11 -3.32 4.85 3.44
N GLU A 12 -3.56 3.87 4.32
CA GLU A 12 -2.50 3.20 5.10
C GLU A 12 -1.53 2.47 4.18
N ALA A 13 -2.01 1.64 3.26
CA ALA A 13 -1.16 0.95 2.29
C ALA A 13 -0.36 1.95 1.43
N LEU A 14 -1.00 3.03 0.98
CA LEU A 14 -0.34 4.07 0.20
C LEU A 14 0.78 4.78 0.99
N ARG A 15 0.59 5.01 2.29
CA ARG A 15 1.65 5.55 3.17
C ARG A 15 2.81 4.57 3.34
N LEU A 16 2.55 3.27 3.45
CA LEU A 16 3.58 2.25 3.55
C LEU A 16 4.44 2.22 2.27
N ILE A 17 3.80 2.19 1.10
CA ILE A 17 4.48 2.26 -0.21
C ILE A 17 5.27 3.56 -0.35
N CYS A 18 4.71 4.69 0.09
CA CYS A 18 5.43 5.95 -0.01
C CYS A 18 6.67 6.01 0.90
N ARG A 19 6.56 5.49 2.13
CA ARG A 19 7.64 5.55 3.14
C ARG A 19 8.80 4.63 2.80
N HIS A 20 8.51 3.40 2.39
CA HIS A 20 9.53 2.37 2.21
C HIS A 20 10.02 2.29 0.76
N GLY A 21 9.45 3.09 -0.14
CA GLY A 21 9.72 3.00 -1.56
C GLY A 21 9.11 1.75 -2.17
N GLN A 22 9.77 1.24 -3.20
CA GLN A 22 9.31 0.11 -3.99
C GLN A 22 8.93 -1.10 -3.12
N LEU A 23 7.64 -1.43 -3.15
CA LEU A 23 7.03 -2.44 -2.29
C LEU A 23 6.20 -3.40 -3.13
N ASP A 24 6.56 -4.68 -3.12
CA ASP A 24 5.69 -5.73 -3.65
C ASP A 24 4.55 -6.07 -2.67
N THR A 25 3.63 -6.92 -3.12
CA THR A 25 2.45 -7.29 -2.31
C THR A 25 2.79 -8.15 -1.10
N GLU A 26 3.89 -8.89 -1.14
CA GLU A 26 4.33 -9.74 -0.04
C GLU A 26 4.85 -8.87 1.11
N HIS A 27 5.83 -8.02 0.82
CA HIS A 27 6.38 -7.05 1.75
C HIS A 27 5.31 -6.07 2.25
N LEU A 28 4.35 -5.67 1.41
CA LEU A 28 3.22 -4.85 1.87
C LEU A 28 2.38 -5.59 2.91
N GLY A 29 2.15 -6.89 2.73
CA GLY A 29 1.47 -7.73 3.71
C GLY A 29 2.19 -7.79 5.04
N GLU A 30 3.51 -8.01 5.03
CA GLU A 30 4.34 -8.01 6.24
C GLU A 30 4.24 -6.68 6.99
N ARG A 31 4.29 -5.56 6.26
CA ARG A 31 4.17 -4.22 6.85
C ARG A 31 2.79 -3.97 7.46
N LEU A 32 1.72 -4.46 6.82
CA LEU A 32 0.36 -4.38 7.36
C LEU A 32 0.19 -5.22 8.64
N VAL A 33 0.86 -6.37 8.72
CA VAL A 33 0.93 -7.19 9.96
C VAL A 33 1.67 -6.43 11.05
N ALA A 34 2.87 -5.93 10.75
CA ALA A 34 3.71 -5.21 11.70
C ALA A 34 3.04 -3.92 12.23
N ALA A 35 2.26 -3.24 11.40
CA ALA A 35 1.49 -2.06 11.80
C ALA A 35 0.40 -2.37 12.83
N ARG A 36 -0.10 -3.62 12.90
CA ARG A 36 -1.26 -4.00 13.71
C ARG A 36 -0.92 -4.73 15.02
N ARG A 37 0.36 -4.95 15.32
CA ARG A 37 1.06 -5.46 16.55
C ARG A 37 0.39 -6.49 17.51
N SER A 38 -0.90 -6.79 17.47
CA SER A 38 -1.60 -7.44 18.59
C SER A 38 -2.72 -8.41 18.20
N SER A 39 -2.73 -8.97 16.98
CA SER A 39 -3.70 -10.00 16.63
C SER A 39 -3.20 -11.39 17.00
N THR A 40 -3.96 -12.12 17.82
CA THR A 40 -3.72 -13.52 18.17
C THR A 40 -4.46 -14.50 17.26
N ASN A 41 -5.17 -14.00 16.24
CA ASN A 41 -5.91 -14.85 15.31
C ASN A 41 -4.94 -15.61 14.39
N PRO A 42 -4.96 -16.96 14.34
CA PRO A 42 -4.04 -17.76 13.54
C PRO A 42 -4.13 -17.49 12.03
N GLY A 43 -5.28 -17.01 11.53
CA GLY A 43 -5.47 -16.63 10.13
C GLY A 43 -5.10 -15.19 9.80
N PHE A 44 -4.66 -14.41 10.78
CA PHE A 44 -4.47 -12.96 10.63
C PHE A 44 -3.41 -12.60 9.59
N THR A 45 -2.25 -13.24 9.64
CA THR A 45 -1.16 -13.00 8.70
C THR A 45 -1.60 -13.28 7.28
N ALA A 46 -2.18 -14.46 7.03
CA ALA A 46 -2.69 -14.82 5.70
C ALA A 46 -3.76 -13.84 5.20
N ALA A 47 -4.65 -13.37 6.08
CA ALA A 47 -5.65 -12.37 5.74
C ALA A 47 -5.01 -11.02 5.35
N MET A 48 -3.95 -10.57 6.06
CA MET A 48 -3.24 -9.34 5.72
C MET A 48 -2.54 -9.42 4.37
N HIS A 49 -1.93 -10.56 4.01
CA HIS A 49 -1.33 -10.74 2.68
C HIS A 49 -2.37 -10.69 1.55
N ARG A 50 -3.52 -11.33 1.72
CA ARG A 50 -4.62 -11.23 0.73
C ARG A 50 -5.15 -9.79 0.61
N MET A 51 -5.23 -9.09 1.73
CA MET A 51 -5.63 -7.69 1.77
C MET A 51 -4.61 -6.80 1.08
N ALA A 52 -3.31 -7.05 1.25
CA ALA A 52 -2.24 -6.31 0.58
C ALA A 52 -2.39 -6.37 -0.94
N GLY A 53 -2.60 -7.55 -1.51
CA GLY A 53 -2.86 -7.72 -2.95
C GLY A 53 -4.09 -6.95 -3.41
N SER A 54 -5.19 -7.03 -2.66
CA SER A 54 -6.44 -6.32 -2.97
C SER A 54 -6.27 -4.80 -2.92
N LEU A 55 -5.54 -4.29 -1.93
CA LEU A 55 -5.26 -2.86 -1.76
C LEU A 55 -4.35 -2.35 -2.87
N ALA A 56 -3.28 -3.08 -3.19
CA ALA A 56 -2.38 -2.74 -4.29
C ALA A 56 -3.12 -2.70 -5.62
N TRP A 57 -3.94 -3.72 -5.92
CA TRP A 57 -4.75 -3.74 -7.14
C TRP A 57 -5.68 -2.52 -7.24
N ARG A 58 -6.41 -2.19 -6.17
CA ARG A 58 -7.31 -1.03 -6.17
C ARG A 58 -6.56 0.29 -6.30
N LEU A 59 -5.46 0.46 -5.57
CA LEU A 59 -4.65 1.68 -5.63
C LEU A 59 -4.05 1.88 -7.04
N ARG A 60 -3.67 0.79 -7.72
CA ARG A 60 -3.21 0.84 -9.11
C ARG A 60 -4.35 1.20 -10.06
N ALA A 61 -5.51 0.57 -9.93
CA ALA A 61 -6.69 0.87 -10.74
C ALA A 61 -7.16 2.32 -10.58
N GLN A 62 -6.91 2.93 -9.42
CA GLN A 62 -7.20 4.34 -9.12
C GLN A 62 -6.05 5.30 -9.50
N GLY A 63 -4.93 4.80 -10.04
CA GLY A 63 -3.80 5.63 -10.46
C GLY A 63 -2.94 6.20 -9.32
N PHE A 64 -3.09 5.71 -8.08
CA PHE A 64 -2.32 6.20 -6.93
C PHE A 64 -0.95 5.51 -6.76
N ILE A 65 -0.80 4.32 -7.36
CA ILE A 65 0.48 3.61 -7.44
C ILE A 65 0.71 3.11 -8.86
N ALA A 66 1.97 2.93 -9.22
CA ALA A 66 2.41 2.31 -10.47
C ALA A 66 3.46 1.23 -10.17
N GLU A 67 3.71 0.35 -11.13
CA GLU A 67 4.92 -0.49 -11.09
C GLU A 67 6.17 0.38 -11.01
N ALA A 68 7.15 -0.05 -10.23
CA ALA A 68 8.44 0.62 -10.19
C ALA A 68 9.18 0.43 -11.51
N GLU A 69 9.88 1.49 -11.97
CA GLU A 69 10.65 1.47 -13.21
C GLU A 69 11.82 0.46 -13.16
N HIS A 70 12.29 0.12 -11.96
CA HIS A 70 13.41 -0.80 -11.75
C HIS A 70 13.09 -1.86 -10.68
N GLY A 71 12.85 -3.11 -11.09
CA GLY A 71 12.68 -4.26 -10.18
C GLY A 71 11.22 -4.62 -9.86
N SER A 72 11.01 -5.53 -8.91
CA SER A 72 9.68 -5.97 -8.47
C SER A 72 9.11 -5.03 -7.41
N GLY A 73 7.89 -4.51 -7.63
CA GLY A 73 7.17 -3.74 -6.63
C GLY A 73 6.43 -2.53 -7.19
N SER A 74 5.69 -1.86 -6.32
CA SER A 74 4.93 -0.65 -6.65
C SER A 74 5.56 0.59 -6.02
N THR A 75 5.45 1.72 -6.72
CA THR A 75 5.82 3.05 -6.23
C THR A 75 4.61 3.97 -6.23
N THR A 76 4.63 5.02 -5.39
CA THR A 76 3.55 6.01 -5.35
C THR A 76 3.63 6.95 -6.55
N THR A 77 2.48 7.26 -7.15
CA THR A 77 2.38 8.32 -8.16
C THR A 77 2.36 9.69 -7.50
N GLN A 78 2.43 10.77 -8.30
CA GLN A 78 2.30 12.12 -7.77
C GLN A 78 0.93 12.35 -7.10
N ASP A 79 -0.15 11.83 -7.68
CA ASP A 79 -1.50 11.99 -7.13
C ASP A 79 -1.69 11.14 -5.86
N GLY A 80 -1.09 9.94 -5.83
CA GLY A 80 -0.99 9.15 -4.61
C GLY A 80 -0.27 9.90 -3.49
N ARG A 81 0.86 10.56 -3.79
CA ARG A 81 1.58 11.38 -2.80
C ARG A 81 0.76 12.56 -2.29
N LYS A 82 0.09 13.30 -3.17
CA LYS A 82 -0.78 14.43 -2.79
C LYS A 82 -1.88 13.99 -1.81
N LEU A 83 -2.52 12.85 -2.10
CA LEU A 83 -3.63 12.31 -1.31
C LEU A 83 -3.27 12.04 0.17
N ILE A 84 -2.02 11.68 0.45
CA ILE A 84 -1.54 11.38 1.80
C ILE A 84 -0.53 12.42 2.32
N ALA A 85 -0.36 13.55 1.61
CA ALA A 85 0.66 14.56 1.89
C ALA A 85 2.07 13.96 2.07
N CYS A 86 2.41 12.95 1.27
CA CYS A 86 3.72 12.31 1.35
C CYS A 86 4.76 13.14 0.59
N THR A 87 5.54 13.92 1.34
CA THR A 87 6.74 14.60 0.85
C THR A 87 7.86 13.57 0.81
N GLY A 88 8.04 12.87 -0.31
CA GLY A 88 9.05 11.82 -0.41
C GLY A 88 10.45 12.38 -0.13
N GLU A 89 11.11 11.90 0.92
CA GLU A 89 12.56 11.98 1.01
C GLU A 89 13.10 10.90 0.09
N ARG A 90 13.47 11.30 -1.14
CA ARG A 90 14.48 10.54 -1.89
C ARG A 90 15.81 10.79 -1.17
N GLY A 91 16.17 9.89 -0.27
CA GLY A 91 17.57 9.65 0.08
C GLY A 91 18.25 8.89 -1.05
#